data_AF-A0A0J7Z712-F1
#
_entry.id   AF-A0A0J7Z712-F1
#
_cell.length_a   1.000
_cell.length_b   1.000
_cell.length_c   1.000
_cell.angle_alpha   90.00
_cell.angle_beta   90.00
_cell.angle_gamma   90.00
#
_symmetry.space_group_name_H-M   'P 1'
#
loop_
_entity.id
_entity.type
_entity.pdbx_description
1 polymer ?
#
loop_
_entity_poly.entity_id
_entity_poly.type
_entity_poly.pdbx_seq_one_letter_code
_entity_poly.pdbx_strand_id
1 'polypeptide(L)' 'MATAAWEDALRLPQWDDAPVWLHGDLLPGSLLTSSGHLTAVIDFGAFGVGARVGTVLRAVGGALLRRTTTATSAGTG' A
#
# COMPACT_ATOMS: atom_id res chain seq x y z
N MET A 1 -3.43 -17.71 -1.69
CA MET A 1 -3.67 -16.44 -0.97
C MET A 1 -3.00 -15.28 -1.68
N ALA A 2 -1.67 -15.30 -1.87
CA ALA A 2 -0.95 -14.27 -2.65
C ALA A 2 -1.48 -14.13 -4.10
N THR A 3 -1.72 -15.25 -4.80
CA THR A 3 -2.23 -15.22 -6.18
C THR A 3 -3.61 -14.56 -6.31
N ALA A 4 -4.52 -14.80 -5.37
CA ALA A 4 -5.86 -14.19 -5.41
C ALA A 4 -5.80 -12.67 -5.16
N ALA A 5 -4.98 -12.23 -4.20
CA ALA A 5 -4.76 -10.81 -3.95
C ALA A 5 -4.10 -10.11 -5.16
N TRP A 6 -3.19 -10.83 -5.85
CA TRP A 6 -2.56 -10.37 -7.08
C TRP A 6 -3.57 -10.21 -8.23
N GLU A 7 -4.43 -11.21 -8.44
CA GLU A 7 -5.49 -11.15 -9.45
C GLU A 7 -6.49 -10.01 -9.19
N ASP A 8 -6.84 -9.77 -7.92
CA ASP A 8 -7.74 -8.66 -7.56
C ASP A 8 -7.08 -7.30 -7.79
N ALA A 9 -5.78 -7.16 -7.52
CA ALA A 9 -5.04 -5.94 -7.79
C ALA A 9 -4.98 -5.61 -9.30
N LEU A 10 -4.83 -6.63 -10.16
CA LEU A 10 -4.84 -6.47 -11.61
C LEU A 10 -6.19 -6.02 -12.17
N ARG A 11 -7.30 -6.25 -11.46
CA ARG A 11 -8.65 -5.84 -11.87
C ARG A 11 -9.02 -4.42 -11.43
N LEU A 12 -8.16 -3.75 -10.66
CA LEU A 12 -8.43 -2.38 -10.24
C LEU A 12 -8.42 -1.44 -11.45
N PRO A 13 -9.31 -0.44 -11.48
CA PRO A 13 -9.32 0.54 -12.56
C PRO A 13 -7.96 1.22 -12.64
N GLN A 14 -7.52 1.49 -13.88
CA GLN A 14 -6.34 2.31 -14.10
C GLN A 14 -6.58 3.70 -13.51
N TRP A 15 -5.54 4.28 -12.93
CA TRP A 15 -5.61 5.62 -12.40
C TRP A 15 -5.62 6.63 -13.56
N ASP A 16 -6.67 7.46 -13.60
CA ASP A 16 -6.90 8.40 -14.71
C ASP A 16 -6.30 9.80 -14.50
N ASP A 17 -5.87 10.16 -13.27
CA ASP A 17 -5.23 11.47 -13.08
C ASP A 17 -3.79 11.49 -13.59
N ALA A 18 -3.29 12.72 -13.78
CA ALA A 18 -1.89 12.96 -14.12
C ALA A 18 -0.94 12.23 -13.16
N PRO A 19 0.09 11.57 -13.69
CA PRO A 19 1.01 10.81 -12.87
C PRO A 19 1.84 11.77 -11.99
N VAL A 20 2.22 11.30 -10.80
CA VAL A 20 2.95 12.09 -9.81
C VAL A 20 4.30 11.48 -9.50
N TRP A 21 5.21 12.31 -9.00
CA TRP A 21 6.48 11.83 -8.46
C TRP A 21 6.28 11.16 -7.11
N LEU A 22 6.86 9.97 -6.96
CA LEU A 22 6.80 9.14 -5.77
C LEU A 22 8.23 8.79 -5.35
N HIS A 23 8.48 8.82 -4.03
CA HIS A 23 9.73 8.30 -3.46
C HIS A 23 9.85 6.78 -3.57
N GLY A 24 8.72 6.08 -3.63
CA GLY A 24 8.67 4.62 -3.77
C GLY A 24 8.90 3.84 -2.47
N ASP A 25 9.68 4.38 -1.53
CA ASP A 25 10.00 3.70 -0.26
C ASP A 25 10.16 4.67 0.94
N LEU A 26 9.05 5.23 1.43
CA LEU A 26 9.04 6.12 2.61
C LEU A 26 8.91 5.32 3.91
N LEU A 27 9.92 4.52 4.22
CA LEU A 27 10.05 3.83 5.50
C LEU A 27 10.83 4.70 6.50
N PRO A 28 10.71 4.46 7.82
CA PRO A 28 11.45 5.23 8.83
C PRO A 28 12.97 5.30 8.60
N GLY A 29 13.57 4.27 7.99
CA GLY A 29 14.99 4.25 7.64
C GLY A 29 15.41 5.27 6.57
N SER A 30 14.46 5.74 5.76
CA SER A 30 14.67 6.73 4.70
C SER A 30 14.39 8.16 5.17
N LEU A 31 14.04 8.34 6.45
CA LEU A 31 13.68 9.63 7.05
C LEU A 31 14.70 10.04 8.10
N LEU A 32 15.40 11.15 7.85
CA LEU A 32 16.25 11.77 8.86
C LEU A 32 15.44 12.79 9.65
N THR A 33 15.50 12.69 10.97
CA THR A 33 14.80 13.62 11.86
C THR A 33 15.80 14.29 12.81
N SER A 34 15.51 15.52 13.19
CA SER A 34 16.24 16.26 14.22
C SER A 34 15.24 17.01 15.09
N SER A 35 15.37 16.89 16.40
CA SER A 35 14.49 17.55 17.38
C SER A 35 12.99 17.28 17.14
N GLY A 36 12.64 16.08 16.68
CA GLY A 36 11.25 15.69 16.37
C GLY A 36 10.71 16.22 15.04
N HIS A 37 11.53 16.88 14.23
CA HIS A 37 11.17 17.37 12.90
C HIS A 37 11.90 16.59 11.81
N LEU A 38 11.21 16.31 10.70
CA LEU A 38 11.83 15.73 9.51
C LEU A 38 12.80 16.75 8.89
N THR A 39 14.05 16.34 8.70
CA THR A 39 15.10 17.20 8.15
C THR A 39 15.55 16.78 6.76
N ALA A 40 15.51 15.49 6.43
CA ALA A 40 15.80 15.02 5.09
C ALA A 40 15.09 13.71 4.78
N VAL A 41 14.84 13.50 3.49
CA VAL A 41 14.47 12.20 2.92
C VAL A 41 15.69 11.73 2.12
N ILE A 42 16.07 10.47 2.31
CA ILE A 42 17.22 9.84 1.67
C ILE A 42 16.79 8.55 0.97
N ASP A 43 17.72 7.93 0.24
CA ASP A 43 17.51 6.67 -0.48
C ASP A 43 16.43 6.74 -1.58
N PHE A 44 16.72 7.52 -2.61
CA PHE A 44 15.87 7.69 -3.79
C PHE A 44 15.98 6.53 -4.80
N GLY A 45 16.48 5.35 -4.38
CA GLY A 45 16.63 4.20 -5.28
C GLY A 45 15.30 3.70 -5.87
N ALA A 46 14.18 3.96 -5.19
CA ALA A 46 12.83 3.65 -5.63
C ALA A 46 12.06 4.88 -6.20
N PHE A 47 12.75 5.99 -6.47
CA PHE A 47 12.11 7.21 -6.96
C PHE A 47 11.61 7.06 -8.40
N GLY A 48 10.36 7.47 -8.65
CA GLY A 48 9.78 7.34 -9.97
C GLY A 48 8.43 8.03 -10.13
N VAL A 49 7.94 8.02 -11.36
CA VAL A 49 6.61 8.54 -11.72
C VAL A 49 5.60 7.41 -11.57
N GLY A 50 4.50 7.67 -10.86
CA GLY A 50 3.46 6.66 -10.65
C GLY A 50 2.13 7.23 -10.18
N ALA A 51 1.19 6.32 -9.93
CA ALA A 51 -0.13 6.66 -9.41
C ALA A 51 -0.12 6.85 -7.89
N ARG A 52 -0.95 7.77 -7.38
CA ARG A 52 -1.10 7.94 -5.93
C ARG A 52 -1.72 6.70 -5.31
N VAL A 53 -1.07 6.16 -4.27
CA VAL A 53 -1.55 5.01 -3.49
C VAL A 53 -2.66 5.45 -2.51
N GLY A 54 -3.73 6.05 -3.02
CA GLY A 54 -4.88 6.47 -2.21
C GLY A 54 -5.92 5.36 -2.01
N THR A 55 -6.07 4.46 -2.99
CA THR A 55 -7.23 3.55 -3.06
C THR A 55 -6.86 2.06 -3.13
N VAL A 56 -5.70 1.72 -3.72
CA VAL A 56 -5.29 0.31 -3.95
C VAL A 56 -4.99 -0.44 -2.64
N LEU A 57 -4.24 0.19 -1.71
CA LEU A 57 -3.92 -0.44 -0.41
C LEU A 57 -5.16 -0.65 0.46
N ARG A 58 -6.19 0.22 0.36
CA ARG A 58 -7.45 0.04 1.08
C ARG A 58 -8.27 -1.12 0.52
N ALA A 59 -8.27 -1.34 -0.80
CA ALA A 59 -9.00 -2.42 -1.44
C ALA A 59 -8.38 -3.79 -1.14
N VAL A 60 -7.07 -3.95 -1.30
CA VAL A 60 -6.38 -5.23 -1.03
C VAL A 60 -6.32 -5.52 0.48
N GLY A 61 -6.01 -4.51 1.30
CA GLY A 61 -6.05 -4.65 2.77
C GLY A 61 -7.45 -4.94 3.30
N GLY A 62 -8.48 -4.28 2.77
CA GLY A 62 -9.88 -4.53 3.14
C GLY A 62 -10.40 -5.91 2.72
N ALA A 63 -10.03 -6.39 1.53
CA ALA A 63 -10.39 -7.73 1.06
C ALA A 63 -9.69 -8.84 1.89
N LEU A 64 -8.43 -8.62 2.28
CA LEU A 64 -7.69 -9.54 3.14
C LEU A 64 -8.27 -9.58 4.57
N LEU A 65 -8.64 -8.42 5.13
CA LEU A 65 -9.27 -8.31 6.46
C LEU A 65 -10.69 -8.89 6.50
N ARG A 66 -11.49 -8.78 5.43
CA ARG A 66 -12.86 -9.34 5.40
C ARG A 66 -12.89 -10.86 5.33
N ARG A 67 -11.89 -11.51 4.71
CA ARG A 67 -11.83 -12.97 4.58
C ARG A 67 -11.48 -13.69 5.89
N THR A 68 -10.67 -13.09 6.74
CA THR A 68 -10.32 -13.66 8.05
C THR A 68 -11.49 -13.63 9.03
N THR A 69 -12.37 -12.63 8.97
CA THR A 69 -13.55 -12.56 9.86
C THR A 69 -14.60 -13.64 9.54
N THR A 70 -14.78 -14.00 8.27
CA THR A 70 -15.73 -15.08 7.88
C THR A 70 -15.22 -16.50 8.14
N ALA A 71 -13.95 -16.68 8.53
CA ALA A 71 -13.38 -17.99 8.82
C ALA A 71 -13.50 -18.42 10.31
N THR A 72 -14.02 -17.55 11.19
CA THR A 72 -14.11 -17.81 12.65
C THR A 72 -15.54 -18.07 13.15
N SER A 73 -16.53 -18.23 12.27
CA SER A 73 -17.91 -18.60 12.65
C SER A 73 -18.35 -19.93 12.01
N ALA A 74 -17.61 -21.01 12.26
CA ALA A 74 -18.06 -22.36 11.99
C ALA A 74 -17.38 -23.33 12.97
N GLY A 75 -17.90 -23.42 14.19
CA GLY A 75 -17.34 -24.31 15.20
C GLY A 75 -17.95 -24.12 16.59
N THR A 76 -19.25 -24.31 16.74
CA THR A 76 -19.85 -24.80 18.00
C THR A 76 -21.16 -25.49 17.66
N GLY A 77 -21.14 -26.82 17.75
CA GLY A 77 -22.28 -27.72 17.59
C GLY A 77 -21.82 -29.11 17.96
#